data_AF-A0A6L7WFM0-F1
#
_entry.id   AF-A0A6L7WFM0-F1
#
_cell.length_a   1.000
_cell.length_b   1.000
_cell.length_c   1.000
_cell.angle_alpha   90.00
_cell.angle_beta   90.00
_cell.angle_gamma   90.00
#
_symmetry.space_group_name_H-M   'P 1'
#
loop_
_entity.id
_entity.type
_entity.pdbx_description
1 polymer ?
#
loop_
_entity_poly.entity_id
_entity_poly.type
_entity_poly.pdbx_seq_one_letter_code
_entity_poly.pdbx_strand_id
1 'polypeptide(L)'
;MVTTYVMKISSNGQVSIPAEARARWGADRMLVVDLGDRIVMRPMPDDPIGNLQGKYRGRGPGSEEARRQARLEDAERELRR
;
A
#
# COMPACT_ATOMS: atom_id res chain seq x y z
N MET A 1 3.77 14.75 15.72
CA MET A 1 4.55 15.93 15.30
C MET A 1 5.15 15.65 13.95
N VAL A 2 5.19 16.65 13.06
CA VAL A 2 5.90 16.54 11.78
C VAL A 2 7.34 16.97 12.04
N THR A 3 8.30 16.10 11.70
CA THR A 3 9.73 16.41 11.80
C THR A 3 10.30 16.46 10.39
N THR A 4 11.05 17.52 10.09
CA THR A 4 11.71 17.72 8.80
C THR A 4 13.21 17.53 8.97
N TYR A 5 13.84 16.77 8.08
CA TYR A 5 15.28 16.56 8.04
C TYR A 5 15.81 16.96 6.66
N VAL A 6 16.96 17.63 6.62
CA VAL A 6 17.71 17.85 5.37
C VAL A 6 18.92 16.92 5.39
N MET A 7 18.94 15.98 4.45
CA MET A 7 19.98 14.96 4.35
C MET A 7 20.80 15.17 3.09
N LYS A 8 22.11 14.98 3.17
CA LYS A 8 22.97 14.97 2.00
C LYS A 8 22.72 13.70 1.18
N ILE A 9 22.69 13.85 -0.14
CA ILE A 9 22.79 12.72 -1.07
C ILE A 9 24.27 12.39 -1.23
N SER A 10 24.65 11.15 -0.94
CA SER A 10 26.01 10.67 -1.13
C SER A 10 26.39 10.65 -2.61
N SER A 11 27.69 10.52 -2.90
CA SER A 11 28.20 10.50 -4.29
C SER A 11 27.62 9.37 -5.15
N ASN A 12 27.24 8.25 -4.54
CA ASN A 12 26.57 7.13 -5.20
C ASN A 12 25.03 7.26 -5.23
N GLY A 13 24.48 8.44 -4.92
CA GLY A 13 23.04 8.72 -5.05
C GLY A 13 22.16 8.23 -3.90
N GLN A 14 22.73 7.88 -2.75
CA GLN A 14 21.96 7.39 -1.59
C GLN A 14 21.60 8.53 -0.63
N VAL A 15 20.45 8.40 0.03
CA VAL A 15 20.05 9.26 1.15
C VAL A 15 19.81 8.40 2.39
N SER A 16 20.38 8.80 3.51
CA SER A 16 20.19 8.08 4.78
C SER A 16 18.85 8.44 5.42
N ILE A 17 18.13 7.44 5.92
CA ILE A 17 16.96 7.66 6.77
C ILE A 17 17.44 8.00 8.20
N PRO A 18 16.96 9.10 8.82
CA PRO A 18 17.34 9.50 10.18
C PRO A 18 17.13 8.38 11.21
N ALA A 19 18.02 8.29 12.20
CA ALA A 19 18.04 7.19 13.17
C ALA A 19 16.70 7.00 13.91
N GLU A 20 16.07 8.09 14.34
CA GLU A 20 14.75 8.07 15.00
C GLU A 20 13.65 7.51 14.10
N ALA A 21 13.67 7.85 12.81
CA ALA A 21 12.72 7.32 11.83
C ALA A 21 12.96 5.82 11.59
N ARG A 22 14.23 5.38 11.50
CA ARG A 22 14.58 3.95 11.38
C ARG A 22 14.10 3.15 12.60
N ALA A 23 14.37 3.64 13.81
CA ALA A 23 13.96 2.97 15.05
C ALA A 23 12.43 2.86 15.15
N ARG A 24 11.70 3.90 14.73
CA ARG A 24 10.23 3.88 14.71
C ARG A 24 9.66 2.94 13.65
N TRP A 25 10.28 2.85 12.48
CA TRP A 25 9.76 2.05 11.37
C TRP A 25 10.12 0.58 11.47
N GLY A 26 11.29 0.24 12.01
CA GLY A 26 11.73 -1.15 12.20
C GLY A 26 11.67 -1.99 10.92
N ALA A 27 11.94 -1.39 9.76
CA ALA A 27 11.75 -2.01 8.46
C ALA A 27 13.06 -2.11 7.68
N ASP A 28 13.29 -3.28 7.09
CA ASP A 28 14.48 -3.57 6.27
C ASP A 28 14.25 -3.23 4.79
N ARG A 29 12.99 -3.11 4.38
CA ARG A 29 12.58 -2.80 3.01
C ARG A 29 11.66 -1.59 2.99
N MET A 30 11.85 -0.75 1.99
CA MET A 30 11.07 0.46 1.75
C MET A 30 10.45 0.40 0.36
N LEU A 31 9.17 0.74 0.26
CA LEU A 31 8.54 1.08 -1.01
C LEU A 31 8.91 2.52 -1.35
N VAL A 32 9.46 2.73 -2.54
CA VAL A 32 9.78 4.06 -3.10
C VAL A 32 8.85 4.30 -4.27
N VAL A 33 8.10 5.41 -4.22
CA VAL A 33 7.22 5.85 -5.30
C VAL A 33 7.75 7.17 -5.83
N ASP A 34 8.06 7.20 -7.12
CA ASP A 34 8.43 8.41 -7.84
C ASP A 34 7.17 9.10 -8.37
N LEU A 35 7.01 10.38 -8.03
CA LEU A 35 5.90 11.23 -8.46
C LEU A 35 6.35 12.33 -9.45
N GLY A 36 7.61 12.29 -9.91
CA GLY A 36 8.21 13.23 -10.86
C GLY A 36 8.87 14.44 -10.18
N ASP A 37 8.18 15.12 -9.26
CA ASP A 37 8.73 16.27 -8.51
C ASP A 37 9.31 15.89 -7.14
N ARG A 38 8.94 14.70 -6.64
CA ARG A 38 9.37 14.16 -5.35
C ARG A 38 9.22 12.65 -5.30
N ILE A 39 9.91 12.04 -4.35
CA ILE A 39 9.69 10.65 -3.97
C ILE A 39 8.91 10.57 -2.67
N VAL A 40 8.03 9.58 -2.57
CA VAL A 40 7.38 9.18 -1.32
C VAL A 40 7.89 7.80 -0.95
N MET A 41 8.36 7.68 0.30
CA MET A 41 8.87 6.42 0.83
C MET A 41 8.00 5.95 1.99
N ARG A 42 7.75 4.64 2.08
CA ARG A 42 7.12 4.01 3.23
C ARG A 42 7.71 2.63 3.52
N PRO A 43 7.68 2.15 4.78
CA PRO A 43 8.02 0.79 5.12
C PRO A 43 7.23 -0.24 4.29
N MET A 44 7.91 -1.27 3.81
CA MET A 44 7.28 -2.42 3.18
C MET A 44 7.09 -3.51 4.25
N PRO A 45 5.85 -3.97 4.50
CA PRO A 45 5.62 -5.09 5.40
C PRO A 45 6.23 -6.38 4.84
N ASP A 46 6.64 -7.30 5.71
CA ASP A 46 7.27 -8.55 5.25
C ASP A 46 6.33 -9.48 4.51
N ASP A 47 5.07 -9.53 4.94
CA ASP A 47 3.97 -10.17 4.22
C ASP A 47 2.91 -9.12 3.82
N PRO A 48 3.06 -8.46 2.67
CA PRO A 48 2.13 -7.45 2.21
C PRO A 48 0.71 -7.99 1.99
N ILE A 49 0.58 -9.27 1.60
CA ILE A 49 -0.70 -9.90 1.27
C ILE A 49 -1.38 -10.38 2.55
N GLY A 50 -0.67 -11.11 3.41
CA GLY A 50 -1.20 -11.58 4.69
C GLY A 50 -1.68 -10.43 5.56
N ASN A 51 -0.98 -9.29 5.56
CA ASN A 51 -1.42 -8.09 6.27
C ASN A 51 -2.73 -7.47 5.72
N LEU A 52 -3.13 -7.81 4.50
CA LEU A 52 -4.42 -7.40 3.92
C LEU A 52 -5.52 -8.45 4.14
N GLN A 53 -5.17 -9.70 4.45
CA GLN A 53 -6.15 -10.76 4.64
C GLN A 53 -7.04 -10.44 5.84
N GLY A 54 -8.35 -10.53 5.64
CA GLY A 54 -9.34 -10.26 6.68
C GLY A 54 -9.56 -8.77 7.00
N LYS A 55 -8.86 -7.83 6.35
CA LYS A 55 -9.07 -6.37 6.52
C LYS A 55 -10.52 -5.94 6.34
N TYR A 56 -11.28 -6.65 5.51
CA TYR A 56 -12.70 -6.40 5.23
C TYR A 56 -13.64 -7.46 5.83
N ARG A 57 -13.16 -8.32 6.75
CA ARG A 57 -14.00 -9.33 7.39
C ARG A 57 -15.16 -8.65 8.12
N GLY A 58 -16.38 -9.11 7.87
CA GLY A 58 -17.59 -8.51 8.44
C GLY A 58 -18.04 -7.20 7.78
N ARG A 59 -17.36 -6.74 6.73
CA ARG A 59 -17.80 -5.62 5.89
C ARG A 59 -18.23 -6.11 4.52
N GLY A 60 -19.52 -5.95 4.22
CA GLY A 60 -20.08 -6.29 2.92
C GLY A 60 -20.22 -7.80 2.68
N PRO A 61 -20.66 -8.19 1.46
CA PRO A 61 -20.79 -9.59 1.10
C PRO A 61 -19.44 -10.30 1.09
N GLY A 62 -19.43 -11.59 1.46
CA GLY A 62 -18.25 -12.44 1.29
C GLY A 62 -17.87 -12.58 -0.19
N SER A 63 -16.61 -12.97 -0.48
CA SER A 63 -16.10 -13.00 -1.86
C SER A 63 -16.93 -13.89 -2.81
N GLU A 64 -17.46 -15.01 -2.34
CA GLU A 64 -18.35 -15.88 -3.13
C GLU A 64 -19.70 -15.22 -3.42
N GLU A 65 -20.26 -14.54 -2.42
CA GLU A 65 -21.51 -13.79 -2.54
C GLU A 65 -21.35 -12.65 -3.54
N ALA A 66 -20.30 -11.84 -3.39
CA ALA A 66 -19.99 -10.74 -4.30
C ALA A 66 -19.83 -11.21 -5.74
N ARG A 67 -19.14 -12.35 -5.95
CA ARG A 67 -19.00 -12.96 -7.29
C ARG A 67 -20.33 -13.45 -7.85
N ARG A 68 -21.22 -14.01 -7.03
CA ARG A 68 -22.55 -14.44 -7.48
C ARG A 68 -23.40 -13.24 -7.88
N GLN A 69 -23.42 -12.18 -7.07
CA GLN A 69 -24.15 -10.95 -7.37
C GLN A 69 -23.65 -10.31 -8.68
N ALA A 70 -22.34 -10.18 -8.86
CA ALA A 70 -21.77 -9.65 -10.10
C ALA A 70 -22.22 -10.43 -11.34
N ARG A 71 -22.22 -11.77 -11.28
CA ARG A 71 -22.73 -12.62 -12.38
C ARG A 71 -24.21 -12.42 -12.68
N LEU A 72 -25.04 -12.24 -11.64
CA LEU A 72 -26.47 -11.96 -11.81
C LEU A 72 -26.69 -10.59 -12.46
N GLU A 73 -25.99 -9.56 -11.99
CA GLU A 73 -26.05 -8.22 -12.57
C GLU A 73 -25.61 -8.19 -14.05
N ASP A 74 -24.57 -8.95 -14.40
CA ASP A 74 -24.10 -9.07 -15.78
C ASP A 74 -25.17 -9.71 -16.68
N ALA A 75 -25.79 -10.82 -16.23
CA ALA A 75 -26.87 -11.46 -16.96
C ALA A 75 -28.09 -10.54 -17.15
N GLU A 76 -28.45 -9.75 -16.12
CA GLU A 76 -29.52 -8.76 -16.22
C GLU A 76 -29.19 -7.59 -17.17
N ARG A 77 -27.92 -7.21 -17.28
CA ARG A 77 -27.47 -6.19 -18.24
C ARG A 77 -27.56 -6.70 -19.67
N GLU A 78 -27.20 -7.96 -19.91
CA GLU A 78 -27.31 -8.59 -21.23
C GLU A 78 -28.76 -8.74 -21.69
N LEU A 79 -29.68 -9.14 -20.79
CA LEU A 79 -31.11 -9.27 -21.11
C LEU A 79 -31.81 -7.94 -21.45
N ARG A 80 -31.25 -6.81 -21.01
CA ARG A 80 -31.78 -5.46 -21.26
C ARG A 80 -31.24 -4.81 -22.55
N ARG A 81 -30.32 -5.48 -23.25
CA ARG A 81 -29.76 -5.05 -24.53
C ARG A 81 -30.53 -5.65 -25.70
#